data_AF-K9KDW2-F1
#
_entry.id   AF-K9KDW2-F1
#
_cell.length_a   1.000
_cell.length_b   1.000
_cell.length_c   1.000
_cell.angle_alpha   90.00
_cell.angle_beta   90.00
_cell.angle_gamma   90.00
#
_symmetry.space_group_name_H-M   'P 1'
#
loop_
_entity.id
_entity.type
_entity.pdbx_description
1 polymer ?
#
loop_
_entity_poly.entity_id
_entity_poly.type
_entity_poly.pdbx_seq_one_letter_code
_entity_poly.pdbx_strand_id
1 'polypeptide(L)'
;KQNEEARRTNREAELFALYPSVDEEDAVEIRPVPECPKEHLGNRILVKLLTLKFEIEIEPLFASIALYDVKERKKISENFHCDLNSDQFKGFLRAHTPSVATSSQARSAVFSVTYPSSDIYLVVKV
;
A
#
# COMPACT_ATOMS: atom_id res chain seq x y z
N LYS A 1 -30.12 -28.54 -28.54
CA LYS A 1 -29.80 -29.94 -28.94
C LYS A 1 -28.42 -30.04 -29.60
N GLN A 2 -28.13 -29.30 -30.67
CA GLN A 2 -26.83 -29.33 -31.35
C GLN A 2 -25.61 -29.05 -30.45
N ASN A 3 -25.70 -28.07 -29.53
CA ASN A 3 -24.63 -27.80 -28.56
C ASN A 3 -24.44 -28.89 -27.50
N GLU A 4 -25.48 -29.69 -27.22
CA GLU A 4 -25.37 -30.81 -26.29
C GLU A 4 -24.67 -31.99 -26.96
N GLU A 5 -25.05 -32.30 -28.20
CA GLU A 5 -24.42 -33.34 -29.01
C GLU A 5 -22.94 -33.04 -29.27
N ALA A 6 -22.59 -31.79 -29.61
CA ALA A 6 -21.20 -31.37 -29.81
C ALA A 6 -20.33 -31.47 -28.54
N ARG A 7 -20.92 -31.36 -27.33
CA ARG A 7 -20.20 -31.56 -26.07
C ARG A 7 -19.96 -33.04 -25.75
N ARG A 8 -20.68 -33.96 -26.38
CA ARG A 8 -20.57 -35.41 -26.14
C ARG A 8 -19.54 -36.07 -27.06
N THR A 9 -19.23 -35.50 -28.22
CA THR A 9 -18.39 -36.15 -29.25
C THR A 9 -16.92 -36.35 -28.87
N ASN A 10 -16.34 -35.53 -28.00
CA ASN A 10 -14.94 -35.61 -27.54
C ASN A 10 -14.81 -35.74 -26.02
N ARG A 11 -15.80 -36.36 -25.37
CA ARG A 11 -15.76 -36.57 -23.92
C ARG A 11 -15.15 -37.94 -23.63
N GLU A 12 -13.90 -37.95 -23.16
CA GLU A 12 -13.24 -39.16 -22.67
C GLU A 12 -14.08 -39.79 -21.56
N ALA A 13 -14.52 -41.03 -21.77
CA ALA A 13 -15.45 -41.72 -20.86
C ALA A 13 -14.80 -42.04 -19.50
N GLU A 14 -13.47 -42.17 -19.48
CA GLU A 14 -12.70 -42.72 -18.37
C GLU A 14 -11.51 -41.85 -17.98
N LEU A 15 -11.73 -40.54 -17.85
CA LEU A 15 -10.68 -39.57 -17.52
C LEU A 15 -9.88 -39.92 -16.24
N PHE A 16 -10.47 -40.70 -15.34
CA PHE A 16 -9.88 -41.10 -14.05
C PHE A 16 -9.75 -42.63 -13.88
N ALA A 17 -9.79 -43.43 -14.95
CA ALA A 17 -9.75 -44.91 -14.83
C ALA A 17 -8.48 -45.46 -14.14
N LEU A 18 -7.39 -44.69 -14.12
CA LEU A 18 -6.14 -45.08 -13.46
C LEU A 18 -6.00 -44.48 -12.05
N TYR A 19 -6.96 -43.69 -11.59
CA TYR A 19 -6.94 -43.19 -10.21
C TYR A 19 -7.32 -44.33 -9.25
N PRO A 20 -6.64 -44.44 -8.10
CA PRO A 20 -7.09 -45.32 -7.03
C PRO A 20 -8.55 -45.02 -6.70
N SER A 21 -9.33 -46.06 -6.38
CA SER A 21 -10.68 -45.87 -5.84
C SER A 21 -10.58 -45.00 -4.58
N VAL A 22 -11.24 -43.85 -4.60
CA VAL A 22 -11.35 -42.99 -3.43
C VAL A 22 -12.26 -43.70 -2.43
N ASP A 23 -11.84 -43.80 -1.17
CA ASP A 23 -12.72 -44.29 -0.12
C ASP A 23 -13.96 -43.37 -0.04
N GLU A 24 -15.16 -43.94 0.10
CA GLU A 24 -16.40 -43.15 0.15
C GLU A 24 -16.41 -42.21 1.37
N GLU A 25 -15.71 -42.57 2.44
CA GLU A 25 -15.51 -41.73 3.62
C GLU A 25 -14.61 -40.52 3.35
N ASP A 26 -13.65 -40.63 2.41
CA ASP A 26 -12.71 -39.58 2.01
C ASP A 26 -13.13 -38.84 0.72
N ALA A 27 -14.25 -39.23 0.11
CA ALA A 27 -14.74 -38.67 -1.14
C ALA A 27 -15.11 -37.17 -1.05
N VAL A 28 -15.29 -36.65 0.17
CA VAL A 28 -15.58 -35.25 0.43
C VAL A 28 -14.50 -34.66 1.33
N GLU A 29 -13.62 -33.85 0.75
CA GLU A 29 -12.67 -33.04 1.52
C GLU A 29 -13.45 -31.93 2.25
N ILE A 30 -13.78 -32.15 3.53
CA ILE A 30 -14.35 -31.11 4.40
C ILE A 30 -13.25 -30.11 4.74
N ARG A 31 -13.15 -29.05 3.94
CA ARG A 31 -12.27 -27.93 4.26
C ARG A 31 -12.91 -27.07 5.35
N PRO A 32 -12.17 -26.71 6.42
CA PRO A 32 -12.68 -25.78 7.41
C PRO A 32 -13.01 -24.44 6.72
N VAL A 33 -14.05 -23.76 7.20
CA VAL A 33 -14.41 -22.44 6.68
C VAL A 33 -13.21 -21.50 6.88
N PRO A 34 -12.69 -20.87 5.81
CA PRO A 34 -11.60 -19.92 5.94
C PRO A 34 -11.96 -18.82 6.94
N GLU A 35 -10.99 -18.39 7.74
CA GLU A 35 -11.21 -17.25 8.61
C GLU A 35 -11.47 -16.00 7.76
N CYS A 36 -12.47 -15.21 8.15
CA CYS A 36 -12.76 -13.94 7.47
C CYS A 36 -11.50 -13.05 7.51
N PRO A 37 -11.12 -12.39 6.40
CA PRO A 37 -9.98 -11.48 6.39
C PRO A 37 -10.14 -10.40 7.49
N LYS A 38 -9.17 -10.30 8.39
CA LYS A 38 -9.14 -9.28 9.44
C LYS A 38 -8.02 -8.30 9.16
N GLU A 39 -8.35 -7.01 9.17
CA GLU A 39 -7.34 -5.96 9.09
C GLU A 39 -6.46 -6.01 10.35
N HIS A 40 -5.14 -6.14 10.17
CA HIS A 40 -4.20 -6.09 11.27
C HIS A 40 -3.88 -4.64 11.59
N LEU A 41 -4.65 -4.06 12.51
CA LEU A 41 -4.46 -2.70 12.99
C LEU A 41 -3.26 -2.66 13.93
N GLY A 42 -2.13 -2.17 13.43
CA GLY A 42 -0.96 -1.89 14.26
C GLY A 42 -0.98 -0.46 14.84
N ASN A 43 0.17 0.18 14.90
CA ASN A 43 0.32 1.52 15.47
C ASN A 43 0.05 2.62 14.42
N ARG A 44 -0.49 3.76 14.87
CA ARG A 44 -0.65 4.96 14.04
C ARG A 44 0.24 6.07 14.58
N ILE A 45 1.10 6.60 13.73
CA ILE A 45 2.08 7.63 14.07
C ILE A 45 1.66 8.92 13.40
N LEU A 46 1.33 9.94 14.19
CA LEU A 46 1.07 11.29 13.71
C LEU A 46 2.38 12.07 13.65
N VAL A 47 2.77 12.48 12.45
CA VAL A 47 3.93 13.34 12.21
C VAL A 47 3.42 14.73 11.85
N LYS A 48 3.90 15.76 12.56
CA LYS A 48 3.66 17.17 12.26
C LYS A 48 4.98 17.86 11.99
N LEU A 49 5.10 18.48 10.83
CA LEU A 49 6.25 19.27 10.47
C LEU A 49 6.06 20.70 11.01
N LEU A 50 6.84 21.04 12.05
CA LEU A 50 6.75 22.35 12.69
C LEU A 50 7.59 23.39 11.95
N THR A 51 8.87 23.10 11.75
CA THR A 51 9.82 24.00 11.09
C THR A 51 10.95 23.18 10.50
N LEU A 52 11.34 23.47 9.26
CA LEU A 52 12.56 22.99 8.62
C LEU A 52 13.19 24.20 7.94
N LYS A 53 14.40 24.57 8.34
CA LYS A 53 15.12 25.73 7.82
C LYS A 53 16.55 25.31 7.52
N PHE A 54 17.05 25.78 6.38
CA PHE A 54 18.44 25.66 6.00
C PHE A 54 19.15 26.99 6.27
N GLU A 55 20.44 26.93 6.55
CA GLU A 55 21.27 28.14 6.73
C GLU A 55 21.45 28.90 5.41
N ILE A 56 21.36 28.20 4.29
CA ILE A 56 21.33 28.76 2.94
C ILE A 56 19.89 28.83 2.42
N GLU A 57 19.58 29.91 1.71
CA GLU A 57 18.29 30.09 1.02
C GLU A 57 18.29 29.22 -0.25
N ILE A 58 17.80 27.98 -0.13
CA ILE A 58 17.59 27.07 -1.27
C ILE A 58 16.11 27.11 -1.67
N GLU A 59 15.83 27.42 -2.93
CA GLU A 59 14.49 27.44 -3.50
C GLU A 59 14.41 26.69 -4.84
N PRO A 60 13.30 25.98 -5.11
CA PRO A 60 12.16 25.71 -4.22
C PRO A 60 12.39 24.55 -3.25
N LEU A 61 11.82 24.63 -2.04
CA LEU A 61 11.99 23.64 -0.97
C LEU A 61 10.80 22.67 -0.88
N PHE A 62 10.95 21.49 -1.48
CA PHE A 62 9.99 20.38 -1.37
C PHE A 62 10.63 19.23 -0.60
N ALA A 63 9.91 18.67 0.36
CA ALA A 63 10.40 17.51 1.10
C ALA A 63 9.46 16.31 0.97
N SER A 64 10.03 15.12 0.93
CA SER A 64 9.30 13.87 1.09
C SER A 64 9.70 13.16 2.38
N ILE A 65 8.70 12.65 3.09
CA ILE A 65 8.84 11.99 4.37
C ILE A 65 8.30 10.57 4.26
N ALA A 66 9.05 9.58 4.70
CA ALA A 66 8.59 8.20 4.75
C ALA A 66 9.21 7.44 5.93
N LEU A 67 8.58 6.34 6.32
CA LEU A 67 9.09 5.42 7.31
C LEU A 67 9.95 4.35 6.63
N TYR A 68 11.10 4.08 7.23
CA TYR A 68 12.02 3.02 6.84
C TYR A 68 12.26 2.11 8.04
N ASP A 69 12.35 0.82 7.77
CA ASP A 69 12.85 -0.16 8.74
C ASP A 69 14.32 -0.43 8.42
N VAL A 70 15.20 -0.10 9.37
CA VAL A 70 16.66 -0.23 9.20
C VAL A 70 17.10 -1.68 9.28
N LYS A 71 16.43 -2.49 10.11
CA LYS A 71 16.73 -3.92 10.24
C LYS A 71 16.43 -4.65 8.94
N GLU A 72 15.29 -4.33 8.33
CA GLU A 72 14.85 -4.88 7.05
C GLU A 72 15.42 -4.14 5.84
N ARG A 73 16.08 -2.99 6.07
CA ARG A 73 16.66 -2.09 5.05
C ARG A 73 15.67 -1.72 3.95
N LYS A 74 14.42 -1.45 4.31
CA LYS A 74 13.34 -1.18 3.35
C LYS A 74 12.45 -0.01 3.76
N LYS A 75 11.89 0.67 2.76
CA LYS A 75 10.81 1.65 2.95
C LYS A 75 9.52 0.89 3.27
N ILE A 76 8.83 1.29 4.34
CA ILE A 76 7.65 0.60 4.86
C ILE A 76 6.36 1.44 4.84
N SER A 77 6.42 2.68 4.35
CA SER A 77 5.24 3.54 4.17
C SER A 77 5.22 4.18 2.80
N GLU A 78 4.11 4.81 2.43
CA GLU A 78 4.08 5.76 1.30
C GLU A 78 4.90 7.03 1.61
N ASN A 79 5.12 7.86 0.58
CA ASN A 79 5.74 9.17 0.77
C ASN A 79 4.67 10.19 1.16
N PHE A 80 4.95 10.97 2.20
CA PHE A 80 4.27 12.22 2.47
C PHE A 80 5.07 13.38 1.87
N HIS A 81 4.52 14.01 0.84
CA HIS A 81 5.13 15.17 0.20
C HIS A 81 4.62 16.46 0.85
N CYS A 82 5.53 17.37 1.16
CA CYS A 82 5.20 18.64 1.79
C CYS A 82 5.96 19.81 1.13
N ASP A 83 5.25 20.92 1.00
CA ASP A 83 5.73 22.17 0.44
C ASP A 83 6.16 23.13 1.56
N LEU A 84 7.47 23.32 1.66
CA LEU A 84 8.13 24.05 2.75
C LEU A 84 8.55 25.47 2.35
N ASN A 85 8.16 25.90 1.15
CA ASN A 85 8.37 27.27 0.70
C ASN A 85 7.63 28.25 1.63
N SER A 86 8.14 29.48 1.73
CA SER A 86 7.43 30.55 2.43
C SER A 86 6.15 30.95 1.67
N ASP A 87 5.19 31.56 2.35
CA ASP A 87 3.96 32.04 1.70
C ASP A 87 4.24 33.09 0.62
N GLN A 88 5.34 33.84 0.76
CA GLN A 88 5.83 34.77 -0.26
C GLN A 88 6.16 34.03 -1.56
N PHE A 89 6.93 32.92 -1.48
CA PHE A 89 7.32 32.14 -2.65
C PHE A 89 6.15 31.42 -3.30
N LYS A 90 5.24 30.87 -2.49
CA LYS A 90 3.99 30.30 -2.99
C LYS A 90 3.15 31.35 -3.73
N GLY A 91 3.22 32.61 -3.29
CA GLY A 91 2.59 33.75 -3.93
C GLY A 91 3.04 33.97 -5.39
N PHE A 92 4.33 33.81 -5.69
CA PHE A 92 4.85 33.99 -7.06
C PHE A 92 4.28 32.98 -8.06
N LEU A 93 3.94 31.77 -7.60
CA LEU A 93 3.38 30.72 -8.46
C LEU A 93 1.86 30.78 -8.60
N ARG A 94 1.17 31.65 -7.86
CA ARG A 94 -0.31 31.71 -7.83
C ARG A 94 -0.92 31.98 -9.20
N ALA A 95 -0.27 32.80 -10.03
CA ALA A 95 -0.75 33.09 -11.40
C ALA A 95 -0.65 31.89 -12.35
N HIS A 96 0.28 30.97 -12.08
CA HIS A 96 0.55 29.79 -12.91
C HIS A 96 -0.05 28.50 -12.33
N THR A 97 -0.48 28.53 -11.07
CA THR A 97 -1.06 27.40 -10.35
C THR A 97 -2.46 27.78 -9.85
N PRO A 98 -3.47 27.76 -10.74
CA PRO A 98 -4.80 28.30 -10.44
C PRO A 98 -5.54 27.53 -9.34
N SER A 99 -5.18 26.27 -9.10
CA SER A 99 -5.72 25.45 -8.02
C SER A 99 -4.60 24.62 -7.40
N VAL A 100 -4.56 24.59 -6.09
CA VAL A 100 -3.62 23.77 -5.30
C VAL A 100 -4.46 22.87 -4.41
N ALA A 101 -4.20 21.56 -4.47
CA ALA A 101 -4.86 20.60 -3.60
C ALA A 101 -4.47 20.85 -2.13
N THR A 102 -5.45 20.80 -1.23
CA THR A 102 -5.22 20.95 0.22
C THR A 102 -4.20 19.94 0.76
N SER A 103 -4.20 18.72 0.22
CA SER A 103 -3.23 17.68 0.57
C SER A 103 -1.79 18.07 0.26
N SER A 104 -1.53 18.76 -0.86
CA SER A 104 -0.20 19.25 -1.22
C SER A 104 0.31 20.38 -0.31
N GLN A 105 -0.59 21.01 0.45
CA GLN A 105 -0.25 22.04 1.45
C GLN A 105 -0.24 21.49 2.88
N ALA A 106 -0.49 20.18 3.06
CA ALA A 106 -0.49 19.57 4.37
C ALA A 106 0.91 19.62 4.99
N ARG A 107 0.96 19.88 6.30
CA ARG A 107 2.18 19.79 7.12
C ARG A 107 2.14 18.65 8.12
N SER A 108 1.14 17.80 8.02
CA SER A 108 0.95 16.68 8.93
C SER A 108 0.45 15.46 8.20
N ALA A 109 0.95 14.29 8.61
CA ALA A 109 0.55 13.00 8.07
C ALA A 109 0.40 11.98 9.18
N VAL A 110 -0.48 11.01 8.97
CA VAL A 110 -0.61 9.84 9.83
C VAL A 110 -0.08 8.63 9.07
N PHE A 111 0.89 7.93 9.65
CA PHE A 111 1.43 6.70 9.11
C PHE A 111 0.89 5.51 9.90
N SER A 112 0.37 4.51 9.22
CA SER A 112 -0.05 3.25 9.83
C SER A 112 1.07 2.22 9.71
N VAL A 113 1.42 1.59 10.83
CA VAL A 113 2.48 0.59 10.93
C VAL A 113 1.88 -0.70 11.48
N THR A 114 1.63 -1.66 10.60
CA THR A 114 1.05 -2.96 10.92
C THR A 114 1.92 -3.78 11.88
N TYR A 115 3.23 -3.79 11.66
CA TYR A 115 4.18 -4.53 12.48
C TYR A 115 5.21 -3.56 13.08
N PRO A 116 4.92 -2.96 14.24
CA PRO A 116 5.82 -1.99 14.86
C PRO A 116 7.14 -2.67 15.26
N SER A 117 8.25 -1.98 14.98
CA SER A 117 9.61 -2.37 15.32
C SER A 117 10.33 -1.16 15.92
N SER A 118 11.29 -1.40 16.83
CA SER A 118 12.17 -0.35 17.37
C SER A 118 13.11 0.24 16.32
N ASP A 119 13.29 -0.46 15.20
CA ASP A 119 14.21 -0.09 14.12
C ASP A 119 13.54 0.73 13.01
N ILE A 120 12.38 1.33 13.29
CA ILE A 120 11.65 2.20 12.36
C ILE A 120 12.11 3.64 12.54
N TYR A 121 12.54 4.25 11.43
CA TYR A 121 13.03 5.62 11.39
C TYR A 121 12.23 6.46 10.38
N LEU A 122 12.06 7.74 10.72
CA LEU A 122 11.52 8.73 9.82
C LEU A 122 12.66 9.29 8.95
N VAL A 123 12.53 9.14 7.64
CA VAL A 123 13.50 9.69 6.68
C VAL A 123 12.88 10.89 5.99
N VAL A 124 13.58 12.02 6.05
CA VAL A 124 13.24 13.24 5.33
C VAL A 124 14.22 13.38 4.17
N LYS A 125 13.68 13.42 2.96
CA LYS A 125 14.42 13.76 1.75
C LYS A 125 14.02 15.17 1.34
N VAL A 126 15.02 16.01 1.10
CA VAL A 126 14.88 17.39 0.61
C VAL A 126 15.47 17.44 -0.79
#